data_AF-A0AAW1U5B5-F1
#
_entry.id   AF-A0AAW1U5B5-F1
#
_cell.length_a   1.000
_cell.length_b   1.000
_cell.length_c   1.000
_cell.angle_alpha   90.00
_cell.angle_beta   90.00
_cell.angle_gamma   90.00
#
_symmetry.space_group_name_H-M   'P 1'
#
loop_
_entity.id
_entity.type
_entity.pdbx_description
1 polymer ?
#
loop_
_entity_poly.entity_id
_entity_poly.type
_entity_poly.pdbx_seq_one_letter_code
_entity_poly.pdbx_strand_id
1 'polypeptide(L)'
;MIALVFLILLIVIYSAAQEAPSFIYCISENCTDVNRIPCARSPPCTPTGDCKQMPMNEPLRFSITHFHNQLRSTAATNTPGASKMRALQYSKHLEILAQCWVNTCTIEKSSCLTSPFFDRFGQNLGVIDLFEKGGDLNDHANLWQEIMTVWSDELSNINADIIERIPKSENHYRYEHYIEMVTDYVAHIGCAWSSSNETMYFACFYGPHGAVSGEAVYKFGTYCSECPKDTECYKPLGLCAQTGTEVQLWKKRLRFKEVSSRSITHVAMKILYIYCLALNAGLFVQT
;
A
#
# COMPACT_ATOMS: atom_id res chain seq x y z
N MET A 1 -18.68 43.08 23.37
CA MET A 1 -17.49 42.47 24.03
C MET A 1 -17.52 40.95 24.00
N ILE A 2 -18.54 40.27 24.54
CA ILE A 2 -18.61 38.79 24.60
C ILE A 2 -18.47 38.12 23.22
N ALA A 3 -19.20 38.59 22.21
CA ALA A 3 -19.12 38.05 20.85
C ALA A 3 -17.72 38.19 20.21
N LEU A 4 -16.99 39.26 20.54
CA LEU A 4 -15.63 39.49 20.04
C LEU A 4 -14.63 38.51 20.67
N VAL A 5 -14.79 38.22 21.96
CA VAL A 5 -13.97 37.24 22.69
C VAL A 5 -14.21 35.82 22.16
N PHE A 6 -15.47 35.46 21.88
CA PHE A 6 -15.79 34.17 21.26
C PHE A 6 -15.20 34.03 19.85
N LEU A 7 -15.28 35.08 19.02
CA LEU A 7 -14.70 35.06 17.69
C LEU A 7 -13.17 34.89 17.73
N ILE A 8 -12.49 35.60 18.65
CA ILE A 8 -11.04 35.46 18.85
C ILE A 8 -10.68 34.05 19.32
N LEU A 9 -11.43 33.47 20.27
CA LEU A 9 -11.23 32.08 20.71
C LEU A 9 -11.41 31.08 19.58
N LEU A 10 -12.42 31.25 18.72
CA LEU A 10 -12.64 30.38 17.56
C LEU A 10 -11.50 30.49 16.54
N ILE A 11 -10.98 31.70 16.31
CA ILE A 11 -9.82 31.92 15.43
C ILE A 11 -8.58 31.24 16.03
N VAL A 12 -8.31 31.41 17.33
CA VAL A 12 -7.17 30.79 18.01
C VAL A 12 -7.26 29.26 17.99
N ILE A 13 -8.45 28.69 18.25
CA ILE A 13 -8.67 27.24 18.18
C ILE A 13 -8.50 26.73 16.75
N TYR A 14 -9.00 27.46 15.76
CA TYR A 14 -8.85 27.11 14.34
C TYR A 14 -7.38 27.14 13.89
N SER A 15 -6.63 28.17 14.28
CA SER A 15 -5.18 28.28 14.02
C SER A 15 -4.39 27.17 14.72
N ALA A 16 -4.65 26.89 16.00
CA ALA A 16 -4.01 25.81 16.74
C ALA A 16 -4.31 24.42 16.15
N ALA A 17 -5.52 24.23 15.60
CA ALA A 17 -5.89 23.00 14.91
C ALA A 17 -5.19 22.83 13.55
N GLN A 18 -4.72 23.91 12.92
CA GLN A 18 -3.92 23.83 11.69
C GLN A 18 -2.45 23.51 11.96
N GLU A 19 -1.90 23.87 13.12
CA GLU A 19 -0.50 23.60 13.48
C GLU A 19 -0.27 22.22 14.14
N ALA A 20 -1.31 21.62 14.75
CA ALA A 20 -1.20 20.33 15.42
C ALA A 20 -0.88 19.11 14.53
N PRO A 21 -1.40 18.99 13.28
CA PRO A 21 -1.17 17.80 12.45
C PRO A 21 0.26 17.66 11.95
N SER A 22 1.00 18.77 11.77
CA SER A 22 2.39 18.76 11.29
C SER A 22 3.36 18.39 12.42
N PHE A 23 3.13 18.93 13.61
CA PHE A 23 4.01 18.75 14.77
C PHE A 23 4.15 17.28 15.20
N ILE A 24 3.08 16.48 15.07
CA ILE A 24 3.10 15.07 15.49
C ILE A 24 4.08 14.22 14.66
N TYR A 25 4.35 14.59 13.41
CA TYR A 25 5.33 13.90 12.55
C TYR A 25 6.77 14.35 12.81
N CYS A 26 6.95 15.45 13.54
CA CYS A 26 8.25 16.02 13.92
C CYS A 26 8.80 15.45 15.22
N ILE A 27 7.95 14.87 16.07
CA ILE A 27 8.37 14.30 17.35
C ILE A 27 8.76 12.84 17.14
N SER A 28 10.03 12.50 17.34
CA SER A 28 10.45 11.11 17.63
C SER A 28 11.70 11.14 18.48
N GLU A 29 11.66 10.42 19.59
CA GLU A 29 12.78 10.28 20.54
C GLU A 29 13.93 9.47 19.95
N ASN A 30 13.65 8.61 18.96
CA ASN A 30 14.60 7.66 18.38
C ASN A 30 15.29 8.17 17.11
N CYS A 31 15.04 9.42 16.72
CA CYS A 31 15.55 9.98 15.48
C CYS A 31 15.99 11.43 15.65
N THR A 32 17.30 11.65 15.55
CA THR A 32 17.92 12.98 15.71
C THR A 32 17.86 13.84 14.43
N ASP A 33 17.49 13.26 13.29
CA ASP A 33 17.35 14.01 12.03
C ASP A 33 15.99 14.72 11.95
N VAL A 34 16.06 16.05 11.81
CA VAL A 34 14.93 16.98 11.70
C VAL A 34 14.48 17.19 10.24
N ASN A 35 15.26 16.75 9.25
CA ASN A 35 14.91 16.82 7.83
C ASN A 35 13.99 15.67 7.38
N ARG A 36 13.01 15.32 8.20
CA ARG A 36 12.05 14.26 7.84
C ARG A 36 11.06 14.83 6.83
N ILE A 37 10.92 14.20 5.68
CA ILE A 37 10.03 14.65 4.60
C ILE A 37 8.62 14.99 5.10
N PRO A 38 7.93 14.15 5.91
CA PRO A 38 6.60 14.50 6.43
C PRO A 38 6.59 15.65 7.44
N CYS A 39 7.62 15.77 8.29
CA CYS A 39 7.73 16.88 9.25
C CYS A 39 8.04 18.20 8.52
N ALA A 40 9.09 18.19 7.69
CA ALA A 40 9.57 19.36 6.96
C ALA A 40 8.54 19.89 5.96
N ARG A 41 7.70 19.02 5.39
CA ARG A 41 6.75 19.40 4.33
C ARG A 41 5.31 19.50 4.81
N SER A 42 4.98 18.96 5.99
CA SER A 42 3.63 18.84 6.56
C SER A 42 2.61 18.16 5.63
N PRO A 43 1.93 17.06 6.04
CA PRO A 43 0.92 16.45 5.19
C PRO A 43 -0.15 17.45 4.70
N PRO A 44 -0.54 17.42 3.41
CA PRO A 44 -0.30 16.33 2.45
C PRO A 44 1.02 16.42 1.66
N CYS A 45 1.98 17.26 2.06
CA CYS A 45 3.31 17.35 1.48
C CYS A 45 3.28 17.65 -0.03
N THR A 46 2.77 18.83 -0.41
CA THR A 46 2.57 19.27 -1.80
C THR A 46 3.72 18.87 -2.74
N PRO A 47 3.44 18.40 -3.97
CA PRO A 47 4.49 18.07 -4.93
C PRO A 47 5.49 19.20 -5.17
N THR A 48 6.77 18.86 -5.37
CA THR A 48 7.84 19.82 -5.70
C THR A 48 8.20 19.80 -7.18
N GLY A 49 8.57 20.97 -7.73
CA GLY A 49 8.99 21.10 -9.13
C GLY A 49 7.91 20.61 -10.09
N ASP A 50 8.31 19.80 -11.07
CA ASP A 50 7.41 19.22 -12.08
C ASP A 50 6.72 17.92 -11.63
N CYS A 51 6.90 17.54 -10.35
CA CYS A 51 6.30 16.34 -9.79
C CYS A 51 4.78 16.46 -9.72
N LYS A 52 4.09 15.40 -10.15
CA LYS A 52 2.63 15.32 -10.18
C LYS A 52 2.19 14.16 -9.30
N GLN A 53 1.50 14.49 -8.22
CA GLN A 53 0.85 13.49 -7.38
C GLN A 53 -0.23 12.75 -8.17
N MET A 54 -0.23 11.42 -8.07
CA MET A 54 -1.18 10.57 -8.75
C MET A 54 -2.14 9.92 -7.76
N PRO A 55 -3.41 9.69 -8.13
CA PRO A 55 -4.41 9.25 -7.17
C PRO A 55 -4.26 7.77 -6.79
N MET A 56 -4.33 7.50 -5.49
CA MET A 56 -4.62 6.16 -4.96
C MET A 56 -6.14 6.01 -4.83
N ASN A 57 -6.77 5.15 -5.63
CA ASN A 57 -8.20 4.84 -5.51
C ASN A 57 -8.41 3.51 -4.78
N GLU A 58 -9.62 3.26 -4.27
CA GLU A 58 -9.92 2.04 -3.51
C GLU A 58 -9.64 0.74 -4.29
N PRO A 59 -9.91 0.63 -5.60
CA PRO A 59 -9.48 -0.53 -6.40
C PRO A 59 -7.97 -0.78 -6.37
N LEU A 60 -7.14 0.26 -6.50
CA LEU A 60 -5.68 0.14 -6.50
C LEU A 60 -5.15 -0.25 -5.12
N ARG A 61 -5.62 0.42 -4.05
CA ARG A 61 -5.29 0.07 -2.65
C ARG A 61 -5.57 -1.40 -2.38
N PHE A 62 -6.75 -1.86 -2.81
CA PHE A 62 -7.17 -3.25 -2.69
C PHE A 62 -6.25 -4.19 -3.49
N SER A 63 -5.96 -3.88 -4.76
CA SER A 63 -5.13 -4.75 -5.61
C SER A 63 -3.71 -4.91 -5.06
N ILE A 64 -3.10 -3.83 -4.58
CA ILE A 64 -1.75 -3.88 -3.97
C ILE A 64 -1.77 -4.71 -2.68
N THR A 65 -2.72 -4.46 -1.79
CA THR A 65 -2.87 -5.22 -0.53
C THR A 65 -3.13 -6.69 -0.81
N HIS A 66 -3.91 -6.98 -1.85
CA HIS A 66 -4.23 -8.34 -2.26
C HIS A 66 -3.00 -9.07 -2.77
N PHE A 67 -2.23 -8.45 -3.67
CA PHE A 67 -0.98 -9.00 -4.19
C PHE A 67 -0.03 -9.39 -3.06
N HIS A 68 0.21 -8.48 -2.11
CA HIS A 68 1.07 -8.74 -0.96
C HIS A 68 0.57 -9.90 -0.10
N ASN A 69 -0.74 -9.96 0.17
CA ASN A 69 -1.30 -11.06 0.96
C ASN A 69 -1.27 -12.40 0.22
N GLN A 70 -1.34 -12.41 -1.12
CA GLN A 70 -1.11 -13.63 -1.90
C GLN A 70 0.35 -14.08 -1.81
N LEU A 71 1.30 -13.16 -1.94
CA LEU A 71 2.73 -13.45 -1.77
C LEU A 71 3.02 -14.03 -0.38
N ARG A 72 2.49 -13.41 0.67
CA ARG A 72 2.60 -13.86 2.06
C ARG A 72 1.93 -15.21 2.29
N SER A 73 0.78 -15.45 1.66
CA SER A 73 0.09 -16.74 1.71
C SER A 73 0.97 -17.86 1.15
N THR A 74 1.55 -17.64 -0.04
CA THR A 74 2.50 -18.57 -0.66
C THR A 74 3.69 -18.85 0.26
N ALA A 75 4.33 -17.81 0.80
CA ALA A 75 5.45 -17.97 1.73
C ALA A 75 5.05 -18.75 2.99
N ALA A 76 3.86 -18.47 3.55
CA ALA A 76 3.37 -19.14 4.75
C ALA A 76 3.07 -20.63 4.54
N THR A 77 2.52 -21.00 3.38
CA THR A 77 2.07 -22.37 3.10
C THR A 77 3.12 -23.25 2.41
N ASN A 78 4.22 -22.67 1.93
CA ASN A 78 5.33 -23.43 1.36
C ASN A 78 6.08 -24.25 2.43
N THR A 79 7.11 -24.99 2.01
CA THR A 79 7.98 -25.75 2.93
C THR A 79 9.44 -25.32 2.73
N PRO A 80 10.11 -24.78 3.78
CA PRO A 80 9.55 -24.47 5.09
C PRO A 80 8.59 -23.26 5.03
N GLY A 81 7.44 -23.39 5.71
CA GLY A 81 6.38 -22.39 5.77
C GLY A 81 6.55 -21.45 6.97
N ALA A 82 5.62 -20.51 7.17
CA ALA A 82 5.68 -19.52 8.24
C ALA A 82 4.60 -19.76 9.31
N SER A 83 5.03 -19.96 10.55
CA SER A 83 4.14 -20.30 11.68
C SER A 83 3.13 -19.21 12.05
N LYS A 84 3.45 -17.94 11.78
CA LYS A 84 2.73 -16.77 12.32
C LYS A 84 2.61 -15.58 11.35
N MET A 85 2.64 -15.84 10.04
CA MET A 85 2.54 -14.79 9.00
C MET A 85 1.25 -13.99 9.12
N ARG A 86 1.36 -12.70 9.48
CA ARG A 86 0.19 -11.80 9.56
C ARG A 86 -0.34 -11.45 8.18
N ALA A 87 -1.65 -11.28 8.07
CA ALA A 87 -2.25 -10.65 6.90
C ALA A 87 -2.08 -9.13 6.98
N LEU A 88 -1.66 -8.50 5.88
CA LEU A 88 -1.52 -7.06 5.77
C LEU A 88 -2.89 -6.38 5.65
N GLN A 89 -3.02 -5.26 6.35
CA GLN A 89 -4.14 -4.33 6.25
C GLN A 89 -3.69 -3.01 5.62
N TYR A 90 -4.55 -2.41 4.81
CA TYR A 90 -4.22 -1.14 4.20
C TYR A 90 -4.32 0.01 5.21
N SER A 91 -3.29 0.83 5.30
CA SER A 91 -3.18 1.98 6.20
C SER A 91 -3.15 3.27 5.39
N LYS A 92 -4.22 4.06 5.50
CA LYS A 92 -4.25 5.42 4.90
C LYS A 92 -3.21 6.35 5.52
N HIS A 93 -2.80 6.09 6.76
CA HIS A 93 -1.72 6.83 7.40
C HIS A 93 -0.37 6.57 6.71
N LEU A 94 -0.03 5.30 6.47
CA LEU A 94 1.19 4.94 5.73
C LEU A 94 1.13 5.43 4.28
N GLU A 95 -0.05 5.45 3.65
CA GLU A 95 -0.23 6.07 2.32
C GLU A 95 0.10 7.57 2.32
N ILE A 96 -0.36 8.32 3.32
CA ILE A 96 -0.03 9.76 3.44
C ILE A 96 1.49 9.95 3.56
N LEU A 97 2.16 9.13 4.37
CA LEU A 97 3.60 9.17 4.54
C LEU A 97 4.35 8.79 3.25
N ALA A 98 3.90 7.75 2.56
CA ALA A 98 4.43 7.36 1.26
C ALA A 98 4.23 8.47 0.21
N GLN A 99 3.08 9.14 0.24
CA GLN A 99 2.76 10.26 -0.66
C GLN A 99 3.72 11.43 -0.45
N CYS A 100 4.00 11.77 0.81
CA CYS A 100 5.02 12.77 1.14
C CYS A 100 6.37 12.46 0.50
N TRP A 101 6.74 11.17 0.46
CA TRP A 101 7.98 10.70 -0.16
C TRP A 101 7.98 10.90 -1.67
N VAL A 102 7.00 10.32 -2.37
CA VAL A 102 6.95 10.35 -3.84
C VAL A 102 6.63 11.74 -4.40
N ASN A 103 6.07 12.65 -3.60
CA ASN A 103 5.86 14.05 -3.98
C ASN A 103 7.17 14.85 -4.13
N THR A 104 8.32 14.24 -3.83
CA THR A 104 9.63 14.78 -4.18
C THR A 104 10.08 14.36 -5.58
N CYS A 105 9.49 13.31 -6.16
CA CYS A 105 9.94 12.64 -7.37
C CYS A 105 11.45 12.33 -7.35
N THR A 106 11.93 11.80 -6.22
CA THR A 106 13.30 11.31 -6.01
C THR A 106 13.27 9.94 -5.34
N ILE A 107 14.38 9.19 -5.41
CA ILE A 107 14.56 7.91 -4.72
C ILE A 107 15.65 8.07 -3.68
N GLU A 108 15.25 8.56 -2.52
CA GLU A 108 16.12 8.66 -1.36
C GLU A 108 15.56 7.78 -0.25
N LYS A 109 16.37 6.85 0.26
CA LYS A 109 16.00 6.10 1.46
C LYS A 109 16.26 6.95 2.68
N SER A 110 15.40 6.85 3.69
CA SER A 110 15.70 7.41 5.00
C SER A 110 16.17 6.32 5.96
N SER A 111 17.19 6.64 6.73
CA SER A 111 17.64 5.84 7.88
C SER A 111 16.68 5.94 9.07
N CYS A 112 15.80 6.93 9.07
CA CYS A 112 14.80 7.19 10.10
C CYS A 112 13.39 7.29 9.52
N LEU A 113 12.57 6.28 9.80
CA LEU A 113 11.17 6.21 9.41
C LEU A 113 10.34 5.90 10.65
N THR A 114 9.73 6.93 11.22
CA THR A 114 8.94 6.84 12.46
C THR A 114 7.64 7.61 12.31
N SER A 115 6.57 7.17 12.97
CA SER A 115 5.32 7.91 13.03
C SER A 115 4.65 7.74 14.40
N PRO A 116 3.59 8.50 14.69
CA PRO A 116 2.86 8.38 15.95
C PRO A 116 2.21 7.00 16.17
N PHE A 117 2.07 6.20 15.11
CA PHE A 117 1.48 4.86 15.15
C PHE A 117 2.52 3.74 15.01
N PHE A 118 3.74 4.06 14.59
CA PHE A 118 4.81 3.09 14.37
C PHE A 118 6.14 3.67 14.84
N ASP A 119 6.69 3.10 15.92
CA ASP A 119 8.02 3.46 16.44
C ASP A 119 9.07 3.39 15.33
N ARG A 120 8.95 2.38 14.44
CA ARG A 120 9.64 2.30 13.16
C ARG A 120 8.74 1.66 12.10
N PHE A 121 8.80 2.17 10.88
CA PHE A 121 8.15 1.59 9.69
C PHE A 121 9.17 1.36 8.57
N GLY A 122 8.89 0.43 7.67
CA GLY A 122 9.73 0.03 6.55
C GLY A 122 9.33 0.72 5.24
N GLN A 123 10.17 0.62 4.22
CA GLN A 123 9.89 1.21 2.91
C GLN A 123 10.39 0.34 1.75
N ASN A 124 9.58 0.24 0.71
CA ASN A 124 10.00 -0.14 -0.64
C ASN A 124 9.80 1.05 -1.57
N LEU A 125 10.81 1.33 -2.39
CA LEU A 125 10.78 2.40 -3.40
C LEU A 125 11.00 1.80 -4.79
N GLY A 126 10.35 2.37 -5.80
CA GLY A 126 10.39 1.89 -7.17
C GLY A 126 10.31 3.02 -8.17
N VAL A 127 10.99 2.84 -9.31
CA VAL A 127 10.98 3.78 -10.44
C VAL A 127 10.70 3.02 -11.71
N ILE A 128 9.87 3.60 -12.57
CA ILE A 128 9.70 3.17 -13.95
C ILE A 128 9.91 4.38 -14.85
N ASP A 129 10.85 4.26 -15.78
CA ASP A 129 10.97 5.20 -16.91
C ASP A 129 10.01 4.75 -18.04
N LEU A 130 9.11 5.62 -18.46
CA LEU A 130 8.10 5.33 -19.48
C LEU A 130 8.59 5.68 -20.90
N PHE A 131 9.62 6.53 -21.04
CA PHE A 131 10.23 6.82 -22.35
C PHE A 131 10.85 5.56 -22.95
N GLU A 132 11.55 4.76 -22.14
CA GLU A 132 12.17 3.50 -22.57
C GLU A 132 11.14 2.45 -23.02
N LYS A 133 9.87 2.60 -22.60
CA LYS A 133 8.82 1.62 -22.86
C LYS A 133 7.98 1.90 -24.10
N GLY A 134 8.13 3.08 -24.72
CA GLY A 134 7.36 3.47 -25.91
C GLY A 134 5.84 3.39 -25.71
N GLY A 135 5.38 3.47 -24.44
CA GLY A 135 4.00 3.22 -24.03
C GLY A 135 3.16 4.50 -23.96
N ASP A 136 1.85 4.36 -24.08
CA ASP A 136 0.92 5.44 -23.78
C ASP A 136 0.92 5.72 -22.26
N LEU A 137 1.28 6.94 -21.88
CA LEU A 137 1.21 7.45 -20.51
C LEU A 137 -0.20 7.31 -19.89
N ASN A 138 -1.24 7.01 -20.66
CA ASN A 138 -2.58 6.75 -20.13
C ASN A 138 -2.76 5.32 -19.56
N ASP A 139 -1.85 4.37 -19.81
CA ASP A 139 -1.89 3.00 -19.26
C ASP A 139 -1.12 2.86 -17.94
N HIS A 140 -1.08 3.94 -17.14
CA HIS A 140 -0.51 3.91 -15.80
C HIS A 140 -1.21 2.91 -14.85
N ALA A 141 -2.40 2.42 -15.20
CA ALA A 141 -3.23 1.55 -14.36
C ALA A 141 -2.56 0.21 -14.01
N ASN A 142 -1.56 -0.23 -14.80
CA ASN A 142 -0.92 -1.53 -14.63
C ASN A 142 0.55 -1.46 -14.21
N LEU A 143 1.20 -0.29 -14.26
CA LEU A 143 2.63 -0.15 -13.94
C LEU A 143 2.99 -0.55 -12.50
N TRP A 144 2.05 -0.38 -11.56
CA TRP A 144 2.25 -0.86 -10.19
C TRP A 144 2.51 -2.37 -10.13
N GLN A 145 1.92 -3.17 -11.04
CA GLN A 145 2.10 -4.62 -11.07
C GLN A 145 3.54 -5.00 -11.41
N GLU A 146 4.19 -4.21 -12.25
CA GLU A 146 5.59 -4.42 -12.59
C GLU A 146 6.50 -4.15 -11.38
N ILE A 147 6.28 -3.04 -10.67
CA ILE A 147 6.98 -2.77 -9.41
C ILE A 147 6.78 -3.93 -8.42
N MET A 148 5.53 -4.40 -8.25
CA MET A 148 5.24 -5.53 -7.38
C MET A 148 5.96 -6.81 -7.80
N THR A 149 5.99 -7.09 -9.11
CA THR A 149 6.67 -8.26 -9.68
C THR A 149 8.16 -8.19 -9.41
N VAL A 150 8.81 -7.07 -9.76
CA VAL A 150 10.26 -6.86 -9.55
C VAL A 150 10.63 -7.04 -8.08
N TRP A 151 9.90 -6.41 -7.17
CA TRP A 151 10.15 -6.56 -5.73
C TRP A 151 9.95 -8.01 -5.26
N SER A 152 8.92 -8.70 -5.77
CA SER A 152 8.64 -10.09 -5.36
C SER A 152 9.61 -11.11 -5.96
N ASP A 153 10.17 -10.85 -7.15
CA ASP A 153 11.09 -11.73 -7.86
C ASP A 153 12.48 -11.79 -7.22
N GLU A 154 12.78 -10.86 -6.30
CA GLU A 154 13.97 -10.91 -5.46
C GLU A 154 14.04 -12.18 -4.59
N LEU A 155 12.92 -12.90 -4.41
CA LEU A 155 12.90 -14.25 -3.84
C LEU A 155 13.97 -15.17 -4.47
N SER A 156 14.27 -15.00 -5.76
CA SER A 156 15.31 -15.75 -6.46
C SER A 156 16.72 -15.56 -5.88
N ASN A 157 16.95 -14.49 -5.12
CA ASN A 157 18.21 -14.19 -4.42
C ASN A 157 18.21 -14.67 -2.95
N ILE A 158 17.15 -15.35 -2.48
CA ILE A 158 16.94 -15.71 -1.07
C ILE A 158 16.93 -17.24 -0.92
N ASN A 159 17.56 -17.73 0.14
CA ASN A 159 17.49 -19.12 0.58
C ASN A 159 16.94 -19.22 2.01
N ALA A 160 16.73 -20.44 2.50
CA ALA A 160 16.18 -20.67 3.84
C ALA A 160 17.05 -20.08 4.96
N ASP A 161 18.37 -20.08 4.81
CA ASP A 161 19.29 -19.52 5.82
C ASP A 161 19.08 -18.00 5.98
N ILE A 162 18.88 -17.28 4.87
CA ILE A 162 18.58 -15.83 4.88
C ILE A 162 17.22 -15.57 5.54
N ILE A 163 16.21 -16.41 5.27
CA ILE A 163 14.89 -16.29 5.90
C ILE A 163 14.97 -16.50 7.41
N GLU A 164 15.72 -17.51 7.87
CA GLU A 164 15.89 -17.79 9.28
C GLU A 164 16.71 -16.70 9.97
N ARG A 165 17.70 -16.14 9.28
CA ARG A 165 18.53 -15.08 9.81
C ARG A 165 19.21 -14.25 8.72
N ILE A 166 18.79 -13.00 8.60
CA ILE A 166 19.39 -12.07 7.65
C ILE A 166 20.88 -11.86 8.02
N PRO A 167 21.83 -12.09 7.08
CA PRO A 167 23.25 -11.95 7.35
C PRO A 167 23.62 -10.49 7.66
N LYS A 168 24.63 -10.28 8.51
CA LYS A 168 25.22 -8.94 8.69
C LYS A 168 26.21 -8.67 7.54
N SER A 169 25.72 -8.34 6.35
CA SER A 169 26.56 -8.00 5.18
C SER A 169 25.96 -6.83 4.40
N GLU A 170 26.72 -6.23 3.48
CA GLU A 170 26.28 -5.03 2.75
C GLU A 170 25.41 -5.34 1.51
N ASN A 171 25.25 -6.62 1.13
CA ASN A 171 24.52 -7.02 -0.09
C ASN A 171 23.00 -7.15 0.10
N HIS A 172 22.41 -6.42 1.05
CA HIS A 172 20.97 -6.50 1.37
C HIS A 172 20.08 -5.97 0.24
N TYR A 173 20.64 -5.12 -0.62
CA TYR A 173 19.91 -4.48 -1.72
C TYR A 173 19.29 -5.45 -2.75
N ARG A 174 19.70 -6.73 -2.74
CA ARG A 174 19.22 -7.72 -3.73
C ARG A 174 17.92 -8.43 -3.32
N TYR A 175 17.48 -8.25 -2.07
CA TYR A 175 16.32 -8.94 -1.50
C TYR A 175 15.56 -8.15 -0.44
N GLU A 176 15.97 -6.91 -0.17
CA GLU A 176 15.35 -6.05 0.83
C GLU A 176 13.86 -5.78 0.53
N HIS A 177 13.48 -5.67 -0.75
CA HIS A 177 12.09 -5.39 -1.10
C HIS A 177 11.22 -6.59 -0.78
N TYR A 178 11.66 -7.79 -1.17
CA TYR A 178 10.94 -9.01 -0.83
C TYR A 178 10.81 -9.21 0.68
N ILE A 179 11.89 -8.98 1.44
CA ILE A 179 11.88 -9.12 2.91
C ILE A 179 10.82 -8.21 3.53
N GLU A 180 10.73 -6.95 3.13
CA GLU A 180 9.68 -6.04 3.61
C GLU A 180 8.27 -6.58 3.30
N MET A 181 8.06 -7.15 2.11
CA MET A 181 6.77 -7.69 1.71
C MET A 181 6.34 -8.93 2.53
N VAL A 182 7.30 -9.77 2.95
CA VAL A 182 6.99 -11.07 3.58
C VAL A 182 7.42 -11.21 5.04
N THR A 183 7.87 -10.15 5.70
CA THR A 183 8.21 -10.22 7.13
C THR A 183 6.97 -10.55 7.97
N ASP A 184 7.01 -11.59 8.82
CA ASP A 184 5.80 -12.19 9.38
C ASP A 184 5.00 -11.28 10.33
N TYR A 185 5.68 -10.41 11.06
CA TYR A 185 5.08 -9.53 12.05
C TYR A 185 4.62 -8.18 11.48
N VAL A 186 5.02 -7.84 10.25
CA VAL A 186 4.49 -6.67 9.52
C VAL A 186 2.99 -6.86 9.33
N ALA A 187 2.21 -5.82 9.66
CA ALA A 187 0.74 -5.91 9.74
C ALA A 187 0.01 -4.90 8.85
N HIS A 188 0.68 -3.82 8.44
CA HIS A 188 0.08 -2.73 7.69
C HIS A 188 0.92 -2.35 6.48
N ILE A 189 0.24 -1.91 5.44
CA ILE A 189 0.86 -1.37 4.23
C ILE A 189 0.11 -0.11 3.78
N GLY A 190 0.82 0.90 3.29
CA GLY A 190 0.21 2.03 2.60
C GLY A 190 1.14 2.52 1.50
N CYS A 191 0.60 2.77 0.31
CA CYS A 191 1.41 3.06 -0.85
C CYS A 191 0.95 4.34 -1.53
N ALA A 192 1.83 4.95 -2.32
CA ALA A 192 1.55 6.15 -3.08
C ALA A 192 2.43 6.20 -4.32
N TRP A 193 2.04 7.04 -5.28
CA TRP A 193 2.84 7.28 -6.46
C TRP A 193 2.70 8.70 -6.99
N SER A 194 3.73 9.14 -7.70
CA SER A 194 3.79 10.41 -8.41
C SER A 194 4.50 10.22 -9.74
N SER A 195 4.34 11.16 -10.65
CA SER A 195 5.02 11.16 -11.94
C SER A 195 5.73 12.48 -12.22
N SER A 196 6.86 12.43 -12.91
CA SER A 196 7.59 13.60 -13.39
C SER A 196 8.33 13.23 -14.66
N ASN A 197 8.19 14.00 -15.74
CA ASN A 197 8.89 13.77 -17.03
C ASN A 197 8.84 12.31 -17.48
N GLU A 198 7.63 11.73 -17.56
CA GLU A 198 7.40 10.33 -17.94
C GLU A 198 8.10 9.29 -17.05
N THR A 199 8.59 9.69 -15.89
CA THR A 199 9.09 8.78 -14.85
C THR A 199 8.04 8.63 -13.77
N MET A 200 7.70 7.39 -13.42
CA MET A 200 6.83 7.04 -12.30
C MET A 200 7.69 6.74 -11.06
N TYR A 201 7.35 7.37 -9.94
CA TYR A 201 7.92 7.14 -8.62
C TYR A 201 6.88 6.48 -7.73
N PHE A 202 7.20 5.31 -7.19
CA PHE A 202 6.27 4.51 -6.40
C PHE A 202 6.89 4.17 -5.04
N ALA A 203 6.08 4.25 -3.98
CA ALA A 203 6.50 3.88 -2.64
C ALA A 203 5.42 3.05 -1.95
N CYS A 204 5.82 2.01 -1.23
CA CYS A 204 5.01 1.32 -0.24
C CYS A 204 5.71 1.36 1.11
N PHE A 205 5.02 1.80 2.15
CA PHE A 205 5.49 1.80 3.52
C PHE A 205 4.82 0.70 4.33
N TYR A 206 5.56 0.12 5.27
CA TYR A 206 5.21 -1.11 5.99
C TYR A 206 5.27 -0.90 7.51
N GLY A 207 4.20 -1.26 8.22
CA GLY A 207 4.06 -0.98 9.65
C GLY A 207 3.72 -2.22 10.49
N PRO A 208 4.53 -2.59 11.50
CA PRO A 208 5.89 -2.10 11.76
C PRO A 208 6.87 -2.43 10.61
N HIS A 209 8.12 -1.98 10.68
CA HIS A 209 9.15 -2.25 9.67
C HIS A 209 9.45 -3.73 9.43
N GLY A 210 9.98 -4.09 8.27
CA GLY A 210 10.42 -5.44 7.93
C GLY A 210 11.71 -5.85 8.64
N ALA A 211 12.04 -7.12 8.55
CA ALA A 211 13.17 -7.70 9.27
C ALA A 211 14.51 -7.07 8.83
N VAL A 212 15.39 -6.81 9.80
CA VAL A 212 16.72 -6.26 9.55
C VAL A 212 17.83 -7.28 9.81
N SER A 213 19.08 -6.90 9.51
CA SER A 213 20.28 -7.70 9.80
C SER A 213 20.23 -8.41 11.16
N GLY A 214 20.32 -9.74 11.15
CA GLY A 214 20.34 -10.58 12.33
C GLY A 214 18.97 -11.07 12.82
N GLU A 215 17.88 -10.58 12.23
CA GLU A 215 16.51 -11.02 12.49
C GLU A 215 16.07 -12.10 11.47
N ALA A 216 15.05 -12.87 11.83
CA ALA A 216 14.37 -13.76 10.90
C ALA A 216 13.33 -12.97 10.11
N VAL A 217 13.22 -13.24 8.81
CA VAL A 217 12.15 -12.69 7.97
C VAL A 217 10.80 -13.25 8.44
N TYR A 218 10.73 -14.56 8.63
CA TYR A 218 9.59 -15.19 9.25
C TYR A 218 10.00 -16.44 10.03
N LYS A 219 9.25 -16.77 11.08
CA LYS A 219 9.50 -17.98 11.87
C LYS A 219 8.99 -19.21 11.14
N PHE A 220 9.89 -20.15 10.83
CA PHE A 220 9.50 -21.42 10.22
C PHE A 220 8.50 -22.22 11.05
N GLY A 221 7.54 -22.86 10.39
CA GLY A 221 6.59 -23.78 11.01
C GLY A 221 5.31 -23.96 10.20
N THR A 222 4.40 -24.77 10.72
CA THR A 222 3.07 -24.96 10.11
C THR A 222 2.30 -23.65 10.15
N TYR A 223 1.75 -23.22 9.01
CA TYR A 223 0.99 -21.97 8.94
C TYR A 223 -0.09 -21.89 10.03
N CYS A 224 -0.26 -20.70 10.59
CA CYS A 224 -1.14 -20.41 11.70
C CYS A 224 -0.89 -21.12 13.04
N SER A 225 0.15 -21.95 13.18
CA SER A 225 0.43 -22.65 14.45
C SER A 225 0.78 -21.70 15.60
N GLU A 226 1.26 -20.49 15.30
CA GLU A 226 1.70 -19.50 16.28
C GLU A 226 1.11 -18.11 16.03
N CYS A 227 -0.12 -18.02 15.53
CA CYS A 227 -0.76 -16.72 15.31
C CYS A 227 -0.77 -15.86 16.60
N PRO A 228 -0.44 -14.56 16.51
CA PRO A 228 -0.52 -13.64 17.64
C PRO A 228 -1.92 -13.58 18.25
N LYS A 229 -2.01 -13.29 19.56
CA LYS A 229 -3.26 -13.30 20.34
C LYS A 229 -4.36 -12.37 19.80
N ASP A 230 -3.98 -11.30 19.09
CA ASP A 230 -4.90 -10.32 18.51
C ASP A 230 -5.41 -10.75 17.12
N THR A 231 -5.03 -11.93 16.64
CA THR A 231 -5.35 -12.45 15.31
C THR A 231 -5.89 -13.87 15.37
N GLU A 232 -6.61 -14.27 14.33
CA GLU A 232 -7.07 -15.63 14.13
C GLU A 232 -6.56 -16.17 12.79
N CYS A 233 -6.46 -17.49 12.68
CA CYS A 233 -6.09 -18.11 11.42
C CYS A 233 -7.18 -17.92 10.36
N TYR A 234 -6.90 -17.09 9.36
CA TYR A 234 -7.67 -17.05 8.13
C TYR A 234 -7.25 -18.21 7.21
N LYS A 235 -7.83 -19.38 7.47
CA LYS A 235 -7.54 -20.64 6.76
C LYS A 235 -7.47 -20.52 5.22
N PRO A 236 -8.33 -19.74 4.52
CA PRO A 236 -8.27 -19.65 3.07
C PRO A 236 -6.94 -19.11 2.50
N LEU A 237 -6.15 -18.38 3.29
CA LEU A 237 -4.82 -17.89 2.90
C LEU A 237 -3.70 -18.43 3.80
N GLY A 238 -4.01 -19.16 4.87
CA GLY A 238 -2.99 -19.60 5.84
C GLY A 238 -2.31 -18.42 6.56
N LEU A 239 -3.02 -17.30 6.75
CA LEU A 239 -2.50 -16.08 7.38
C LEU A 239 -3.19 -15.77 8.70
N CYS A 240 -2.48 -15.12 9.61
CA CYS A 240 -3.01 -14.59 10.86
C CYS A 240 -3.68 -13.23 10.60
N ALA A 241 -5.01 -13.16 10.66
CA ALA A 241 -5.78 -11.96 10.34
C ALA A 241 -6.58 -11.48 11.57
N GLN A 242 -6.67 -10.16 11.76
CA GLN A 242 -7.59 -9.60 12.74
C GLN A 242 -9.04 -9.78 12.26
N THR A 243 -9.94 -10.03 13.20
CA THR A 243 -11.36 -10.27 12.92
C THR A 243 -12.02 -9.03 12.33
N GLY A 244 -12.80 -9.20 11.25
CA GLY A 244 -13.55 -8.11 10.60
C GLY A 244 -12.75 -7.26 9.62
N THR A 245 -11.49 -7.61 9.37
CA THR A 245 -10.64 -6.89 8.40
C THR A 245 -10.98 -7.17 6.95
N GLU A 246 -10.50 -6.31 6.05
CA GLU A 246 -10.74 -6.44 4.60
C GLU A 246 -10.33 -7.81 4.04
N VAL A 247 -9.28 -8.41 4.59
CA VAL A 247 -8.79 -9.74 4.20
C VAL A 247 -9.85 -10.82 4.45
N GLN A 248 -10.56 -10.76 5.58
CA GLN A 248 -11.62 -11.71 5.89
C GLN A 248 -12.90 -11.44 5.06
N LEU A 249 -13.14 -10.18 4.70
CA LEU A 249 -14.29 -9.76 3.90
C LEU A 249 -14.09 -9.95 2.39
N TRP A 250 -12.88 -10.30 1.96
CA TRP A 250 -12.47 -10.43 0.56
C TRP A 250 -13.43 -11.28 -0.31
N LYS A 251 -13.76 -12.50 0.14
CA LYS A 251 -14.69 -13.40 -0.57
C LYS A 251 -16.10 -12.82 -0.72
N LYS A 252 -16.51 -11.90 0.14
CA LYS A 252 -17.79 -11.19 -0.02
C LYS A 252 -17.65 -10.14 -1.12
N ARG A 253 -16.60 -9.29 -1.09
CA ARG A 253 -16.36 -8.26 -2.12
C ARG A 253 -16.17 -8.83 -3.52
N LEU A 254 -15.41 -9.92 -3.71
CA LEU A 254 -15.26 -10.55 -5.02
C LEU A 254 -16.58 -11.09 -5.55
N ARG A 255 -17.35 -11.79 -4.71
CA ARG A 255 -18.69 -12.25 -5.07
C ARG A 255 -19.62 -11.09 -5.42
N PHE A 256 -19.58 -9.98 -4.69
CA PHE A 256 -20.33 -8.77 -5.04
C PHE A 256 -19.88 -8.16 -6.38
N LYS A 257 -18.59 -8.13 -6.69
CA LYS A 257 -18.07 -7.67 -7.99
C LYS A 257 -18.52 -8.59 -9.14
N GLU A 258 -18.43 -9.90 -8.98
CA GLU A 258 -18.92 -10.87 -9.98
C GLU A 258 -20.43 -10.75 -10.20
N VAL A 259 -21.21 -10.62 -9.12
CA VAL A 259 -22.67 -10.43 -9.19
C VAL A 259 -23.02 -9.10 -9.85
N SER A 260 -22.33 -8.01 -9.50
CA SER A 260 -22.53 -6.70 -10.11
C SER A 260 -22.19 -6.70 -11.60
N SER A 261 -21.04 -7.27 -11.99
CA SER A 261 -20.63 -7.42 -13.39
C SER A 261 -21.63 -8.25 -14.18
N ARG A 262 -22.09 -9.40 -13.66
CA ARG A 262 -23.14 -10.21 -14.27
C ARG A 262 -24.48 -9.48 -14.39
N SER A 263 -24.84 -8.67 -13.39
CA SER A 263 -26.07 -7.87 -13.45
C SER A 263 -25.99 -6.79 -14.53
N ILE A 264 -24.84 -6.11 -14.66
CA ILE A 264 -24.62 -5.08 -15.68
C ILE A 264 -24.67 -5.70 -17.08
N THR A 265 -24.02 -6.84 -17.30
CA THR A 265 -24.08 -7.53 -18.61
C THR A 265 -25.49 -8.00 -18.95
N HIS A 266 -26.27 -8.47 -17.96
CA HIS A 266 -27.66 -8.87 -18.17
C HIS A 266 -28.56 -7.68 -18.55
N VAL A 267 -28.39 -6.53 -17.89
CA VAL A 267 -29.13 -5.30 -18.20
C VAL A 267 -28.75 -4.78 -19.59
N ALA A 268 -27.45 -4.74 -19.91
CA ALA A 268 -26.96 -4.32 -21.23
C ALA A 268 -27.51 -5.20 -22.36
N MET A 269 -27.53 -6.53 -22.18
CA MET A 269 -28.13 -7.45 -23.15
C MET A 269 -29.63 -7.23 -23.33
N LYS A 270 -30.38 -6.96 -22.25
CA LYS A 270 -31.82 -6.65 -22.35
C LYS A 270 -32.08 -5.34 -23.09
N ILE A 271 -31.28 -4.31 -22.84
CA ILE A 271 -31.37 -3.02 -23.56
C ILE A 271 -31.08 -3.24 -25.05
N LEU A 272 -30.01 -3.99 -25.37
CA LEU A 272 -29.66 -4.31 -26.76
C LEU A 272 -30.79 -5.08 -27.47
N TYR A 273 -31.38 -6.06 -26.79
CA TYR A 273 -32.49 -6.85 -27.33
C TYR A 273 -33.74 -5.99 -27.59
N ILE A 274 -34.11 -5.12 -26.64
CA ILE A 274 -35.23 -4.18 -26.80
C ILE A 274 -34.95 -3.21 -27.95
N TYR A 275 -33.72 -2.71 -28.07
CA TYR A 275 -33.32 -1.84 -29.17
C TYR A 275 -33.40 -2.56 -30.53
N CYS A 276 -32.94 -3.80 -30.63
CA CYS A 276 -33.10 -4.61 -31.85
C CYS A 276 -34.57 -4.89 -32.19
N LEU A 277 -35.42 -5.14 -31.19
CA LEU A 277 -36.87 -5.29 -31.41
C LEU A 277 -37.51 -4.00 -31.90
N ALA A 278 -37.12 -2.84 -31.33
CA ALA A 278 -37.61 -1.54 -31.76
C ALA A 278 -37.20 -1.18 -33.19
N LEU A 279 -35.97 -1.56 -33.60
CA LEU A 279 -35.51 -1.42 -34.99
C LEU A 279 -36.31 -2.32 -35.95
N ASN A 280 -36.52 -3.59 -35.60
CA ASN A 280 -37.30 -4.51 -36.43
C ASN A 280 -38.80 -4.18 -36.51
N ALA A 281 -39.34 -3.50 -35.49
CA ALA A 281 -40.72 -3.03 -35.47
C ALA A 281 -40.92 -1.67 -36.17
N GLY A 282 -39.87 -1.07 -36.75
CA GLY A 282 -39.96 0.21 -37.48
C GLY A 282 -40.24 1.42 -36.58
N LEU A 283 -39.98 1.33 -35.26
CA LEU A 283 -40.28 2.39 -34.29
C LEU A 283 -39.28 3.56 -34.30
N PHE A 284 -38.17 3.44 -35.04
CA PHE A 284 -37.28 4.56 -35.35
C PHE A 284 -37.50 5.01 -36.80
N VAL A 285 -38.58 5.76 -37.01
CA VAL A 285 -38.76 6.57 -38.21
C VAL A 285 -37.75 7.71 -38.15
N GLN A 286 -36.90 7.81 -39.18
CA GLN A 286 -35.97 8.92 -39.35
C GLN A 286 -36.72 10.26 -39.30
N THR A 287 -36.24 11.17 -38.46
CA THR A 287 -36.38 12.61 -38.65
C THR A 287 -34.99 13.19 -38.81
#